data_AF-A0A4Q4YBG9-F1
#
_entry.id   AF-A0A4Q4YBG9-F1
#
_cell.length_a   1.000
_cell.length_b   1.000
_cell.length_c   1.000
_cell.angle_alpha   90.00
_cell.angle_beta   90.00
_cell.angle_gamma   90.00
#
_symmetry.space_group_name_H-M   'P 1'
#
loop_
_entity.id
_entity.type
_entity.pdbx_description
1 polymer ?
#
loop_
_entity_poly.entity_id
_entity_poly.type
_entity_poly.pdbx_seq_one_letter_code
_entity_poly.pdbx_strand_id
1 'polypeptide(L)'
;MSQVSAGCRDYPPPGYRNPRFPLLYWPPHEKNYAIYSLWDSWRFTATWTLILYVLFHLSAAAVALFMQIGKKRSTWKYIWAVPVIYVVVGGIEAVFAGSIVGLV
;
A
#
# COMPACT_ATOMS: atom_id res chain seq x y z
N MET A 1 -14.33 36.44 12.49
CA MET A 1 -13.21 35.55 12.90
C MET A 1 -13.78 34.52 13.87
N SER A 2 -14.20 33.36 13.35
CA SER A 2 -14.87 32.32 14.13
C SER A 2 -13.89 31.60 15.04
N GLN A 3 -14.11 31.72 16.34
CA GLN A 3 -13.45 30.97 17.41
C GLN A 3 -13.57 29.46 17.14
N VAL A 4 -12.48 28.85 16.67
CA VAL A 4 -12.36 27.39 16.59
C VAL A 4 -12.35 26.88 18.03
N SER A 5 -13.45 26.25 18.41
CA SER A 5 -13.68 25.72 19.76
C SER A 5 -12.56 24.79 20.20
N ALA A 6 -12.18 24.89 21.47
CA ALA A 6 -11.16 24.13 22.19
C ALA A 6 -11.30 22.58 22.15
N GLY A 7 -12.27 22.03 21.42
CA GLY A 7 -12.55 20.59 21.29
C GLY A 7 -11.64 19.83 20.31
N CYS A 8 -10.79 20.50 19.54
CA CYS A 8 -9.77 19.85 18.70
C CYS A 8 -8.46 19.51 19.45
N ARG A 9 -8.44 19.62 20.79
CA ARG A 9 -7.20 19.56 21.59
C ARG A 9 -6.71 18.14 21.94
N ASP A 10 -7.59 17.14 21.97
CA ASP A 10 -7.19 15.78 22.36
C ASP A 10 -6.78 14.96 21.13
N TYR A 11 -5.56 15.23 20.69
CA TYR A 11 -4.87 14.54 19.62
C TYR A 11 -3.54 14.01 20.15
N PRO A 12 -3.28 12.69 20.11
CA PRO A 12 -4.19 11.53 20.21
C PRO A 12 -4.65 11.25 21.68
N PRO A 13 -5.64 10.35 21.92
CA PRO A 13 -6.12 10.06 23.28
C PRO A 13 -5.04 9.48 24.21
N PRO A 14 -5.15 9.66 25.54
CA PRO A 14 -4.22 9.08 26.49
C PRO A 14 -4.12 7.56 26.34
N GLY A 15 -2.91 7.03 26.19
CA GLY A 15 -2.68 5.60 25.95
C GLY A 15 -2.73 5.17 24.49
N TYR A 16 -2.85 6.12 23.55
CA TYR A 16 -2.71 5.87 22.12
C TYR A 16 -1.40 5.13 21.80
N ARG A 17 -1.51 4.06 21.03
CA ARG A 17 -0.37 3.38 20.42
C ARG A 17 -0.65 3.21 18.94
N ASN A 18 0.33 3.57 18.12
CA ASN A 18 0.25 3.35 16.69
C ASN A 18 -0.04 1.87 16.41
N PRO A 19 -1.07 1.57 15.60
CA PRO A 19 -1.36 0.19 15.24
C PRO A 19 -0.18 -0.38 14.44
N ARG A 20 0.15 -1.66 14.69
CA ARG A 20 1.20 -2.33 13.92
C ARG A 20 0.66 -2.68 12.53
N PHE A 21 1.37 -2.20 11.50
CA PHE A 21 1.17 -2.65 10.13
C PHE A 21 1.25 -4.20 10.06
N PRO A 22 0.39 -4.89 9.27
CA PRO A 22 -0.60 -4.39 8.31
C PRO A 22 -2.02 -4.18 8.87
N LEU A 23 -2.24 -4.42 10.15
CA LEU A 23 -3.58 -4.52 10.72
C LEU A 23 -4.17 -3.15 11.01
N LEU A 24 -5.25 -2.81 10.31
CA LEU A 24 -6.26 -1.90 10.86
C LEU A 24 -7.03 -2.71 11.90
N TYR A 25 -7.00 -2.28 13.15
CA TYR A 25 -7.64 -3.07 14.20
C TYR A 25 -9.16 -3.19 13.93
N TRP A 26 -9.75 -4.30 14.34
CA TRP A 26 -11.18 -4.58 14.26
C TRP A 26 -11.65 -4.99 15.65
N PRO A 27 -12.80 -4.50 16.16
CA PRO A 27 -13.83 -3.67 15.53
C PRO A 27 -13.52 -2.16 15.57
N PRO A 28 -13.90 -1.36 14.55
CA PRO A 28 -13.38 0.00 14.30
C PRO A 28 -13.79 1.10 15.30
N HIS A 29 -14.41 0.77 16.44
CA HIS A 29 -15.00 1.75 17.37
C HIS A 29 -14.15 2.18 18.60
N GLU A 30 -13.13 1.43 18.96
CA GLU A 30 -12.07 1.83 19.89
C GLU A 30 -11.17 2.96 19.34
N LYS A 31 -11.25 4.10 20.02
CA LYS A 31 -10.49 5.32 19.70
C LYS A 31 -8.98 5.16 19.88
N ASN A 32 -8.51 4.21 20.68
CA ASN A 32 -7.07 4.06 20.98
C ASN A 32 -6.25 3.46 19.84
N TYR A 33 -6.90 2.94 18.80
CA TYR A 33 -6.27 2.22 17.70
C TYR A 33 -6.54 2.87 16.32
N ALA A 34 -7.20 4.02 16.29
CA ALA A 34 -7.40 4.80 15.08
C ALA A 34 -6.13 5.57 14.70
N ILE A 35 -5.87 5.77 13.41
CA ILE A 35 -4.69 6.52 12.98
C ILE A 35 -5.00 8.02 13.06
N TYR A 36 -4.33 8.73 13.96
CA TYR A 36 -4.51 10.16 14.14
C TYR A 36 -3.50 10.98 13.31
N SER A 37 -2.27 10.48 13.18
CA SER A 37 -1.16 11.14 12.48
C SER A 37 -1.32 11.06 10.96
N LEU A 38 -1.20 12.20 10.28
CA LEU A 38 -1.14 12.26 8.81
C LEU A 38 -0.01 11.39 8.25
N TRP A 39 1.15 11.38 8.93
CA TRP A 39 2.29 10.58 8.52
C TRP A 39 2.04 9.07 8.60
N ASP A 40 1.33 8.63 9.63
CA ASP A 40 0.99 7.22 9.80
C ASP A 40 -0.12 6.80 8.82
N SER A 41 -1.08 7.68 8.53
CA SER A 41 -2.12 7.47 7.51
C SER A 41 -1.48 7.32 6.12
N TRP A 42 -0.56 8.22 5.78
CA TRP A 42 0.19 8.18 4.52
C TRP A 42 1.00 6.89 4.37
N ARG A 43 1.76 6.49 5.41
CA ARG A 43 2.54 5.25 5.39
C ARG A 43 1.66 4.02 5.22
N PHE A 44 0.52 4.00 5.91
CA PHE A 44 -0.44 2.91 5.83
C PHE A 44 -1.01 2.76 4.41
N THR A 45 -1.53 3.84 3.83
CA THR A 45 -2.11 3.81 2.47
C THR A 45 -1.06 3.52 1.40
N ALA A 46 0.14 4.10 1.51
CA ALA A 46 1.25 3.84 0.59
C ALA A 46 1.70 2.38 0.64
N THR A 47 1.86 1.80 1.83
CA THR A 47 2.31 0.40 1.97
C THR A 47 1.25 -0.58 1.48
N TRP A 48 -0.03 -0.34 1.75
CA TRP A 48 -1.11 -1.16 1.20
C TRP A 48 -1.22 -1.07 -0.32
N THR A 49 -1.06 0.12 -0.88
CA THR A 49 -1.06 0.33 -2.33
C THR A 49 0.07 -0.46 -2.99
N LEU A 50 1.28 -0.40 -2.42
CA LEU A 50 2.43 -1.17 -2.88
C LEU A 50 2.15 -2.68 -2.84
N ILE A 51 1.60 -3.18 -1.74
CA ILE A 51 1.28 -4.61 -1.60
C ILE A 51 0.27 -5.06 -2.67
N LEU A 52 -0.83 -4.33 -2.83
CA LEU A 52 -1.88 -4.70 -3.79
C LEU A 52 -1.36 -4.66 -5.23
N TYR A 53 -0.58 -3.64 -5.59
CA TYR A 53 0.05 -3.55 -6.90
C TYR A 53 1.00 -4.71 -7.16
N VAL A 54 1.91 -4.99 -6.23
CA VAL A 54 2.86 -6.10 -6.36
C VAL A 54 2.12 -7.43 -6.49
N LEU A 55 1.11 -7.70 -5.65
CA LEU A 55 0.32 -8.93 -5.73
C LEU A 55 -0.40 -9.09 -7.07
N PHE A 56 -1.01 -8.02 -7.58
CA PHE A 56 -1.72 -8.06 -8.86
C PHE A 56 -0.76 -8.32 -10.03
N HIS A 57 0.37 -7.61 -10.07
CA HIS A 57 1.34 -7.73 -11.14
C HIS A 57 2.07 -9.08 -11.10
N LEU A 58 2.40 -9.58 -9.91
CA LEU A 58 2.94 -10.94 -9.73
C LEU A 58 1.93 -12.01 -10.16
N SER A 59 0.64 -11.82 -9.87
CA SER A 59 -0.40 -12.74 -10.32
C SER A 59 -0.50 -12.76 -11.85
N ALA A 60 -0.49 -11.60 -12.51
CA ALA A 60 -0.46 -11.50 -13.96
C ALA A 60 0.79 -12.16 -14.57
N ALA A 61 1.96 -11.93 -13.98
CA ALA A 61 3.20 -12.58 -14.38
C ALA A 61 3.15 -14.11 -14.20
N ALA A 62 2.56 -14.59 -13.10
CA ALA A 62 2.36 -16.01 -12.86
C ALA A 62 1.46 -16.64 -13.94
N VAL A 63 0.33 -16.00 -14.29
CA VAL A 63 -0.53 -16.49 -15.38
C VAL A 63 0.22 -16.53 -16.72
N ALA A 64 0.99 -15.48 -17.04
CA ALA A 64 1.80 -15.44 -18.25
C ALA A 64 2.85 -16.57 -18.28
N LEU A 65 3.49 -16.85 -17.15
CA LEU A 65 4.43 -17.96 -16.99
C LEU A 65 3.74 -19.31 -17.18
N PHE A 66 2.56 -19.52 -16.57
CA PHE A 66 1.77 -20.75 -16.73
C PHE A 66 1.42 -20.99 -18.19
N MET A 67 1.05 -19.95 -18.96
CA MET A 67 0.77 -20.04 -20.39
C MET A 67 2.00 -20.39 -21.25
N GLN A 68 3.21 -20.27 -20.71
CA GLN A 68 4.47 -20.57 -21.42
C GLN A 68 5.09 -21.91 -21.05
N ILE A 69 4.53 -22.63 -20.05
CA ILE A 69 4.94 -23.99 -19.70
C ILE A 69 4.70 -24.91 -20.92
N GLY A 70 5.80 -25.42 -21.51
CA GLY A 70 5.78 -26.29 -22.69
C GLY A 70 6.33 -25.67 -23.99
N LYS A 71 6.64 -24.36 -24.02
CA LYS A 71 7.30 -23.71 -25.18
C LYS A 71 8.83 -23.84 -25.13
N LYS A 72 9.50 -23.75 -26.30
CA LYS A 72 10.96 -23.89 -26.46
C LYS A 72 11.74 -22.94 -25.52
N ARG A 73 12.78 -23.46 -24.86
CA ARG A 73 13.70 -22.72 -23.94
C ARG A 73 14.31 -21.43 -24.52
N SER A 74 14.40 -21.30 -25.85
CA SER A 74 14.95 -20.10 -26.50
C SER A 74 14.13 -18.83 -26.19
N THR A 75 12.83 -18.96 -25.92
CA THR A 75 11.96 -17.84 -25.54
C THR A 75 12.13 -17.43 -24.07
N TRP A 76 12.76 -18.25 -23.22
CA TRP A 76 12.80 -18.07 -21.76
C TRP A 76 13.54 -16.80 -21.30
N LYS A 77 14.49 -16.27 -22.10
CA LYS A 77 15.12 -14.97 -21.81
C LYS A 77 14.15 -13.79 -21.95
N TYR A 78 13.20 -13.84 -22.88
CA TYR A 78 12.18 -12.81 -23.03
C TYR A 78 11.09 -12.90 -21.95
N ILE A 79 10.86 -14.11 -21.41
CA ILE A 79 9.93 -14.36 -20.32
C ILE A 79 10.33 -13.61 -19.05
N TRP A 80 11.63 -13.48 -18.76
CA TRP A 80 12.12 -12.75 -17.59
C TRP A 80 12.02 -11.22 -17.70
N ALA A 81 11.93 -10.66 -18.92
CA ALA A 81 11.78 -9.23 -19.10
C ALA A 81 10.40 -8.72 -18.61
N VAL A 82 9.34 -9.52 -18.80
CA VAL A 82 7.97 -9.18 -18.42
C VAL A 82 7.82 -8.94 -16.90
N PRO A 83 8.16 -9.88 -16.00
CA PRO A 83 8.06 -9.66 -14.56
C PRO A 83 8.97 -8.53 -14.07
N VAL A 84 10.17 -8.36 -14.65
CA VAL A 84 11.08 -7.28 -14.29
C VAL A 84 10.47 -5.91 -14.61
N ILE A 85 9.91 -5.73 -15.81
CA ILE A 85 9.25 -4.48 -16.20
C ILE A 85 8.02 -4.22 -15.31
N TYR A 86 7.22 -5.26 -15.04
CA TYR A 86 6.03 -5.12 -14.19
C TYR A 86 6.36 -4.76 -12.74
N VAL A 87 7.46 -5.29 -12.18
CA VAL A 87 7.94 -4.91 -10.85
C VAL A 87 8.44 -3.47 -10.83
N VAL A 88 9.16 -3.03 -11.85
CA VAL A 88 9.66 -1.64 -11.94
C VAL A 88 8.51 -0.65 -12.11
N VAL A 89 7.58 -0.91 -13.03
CA VAL A 89 6.40 -0.07 -13.25
C VAL A 89 5.51 -0.03 -12.01
N GLY A 90 5.17 -1.19 -11.44
CA GLY A 90 4.36 -1.25 -10.21
C GLY A 90 5.05 -0.60 -9.01
N GLY A 91 6.38 -0.67 -8.91
CA GLY A 91 7.14 0.03 -7.88
C GLY A 91 7.10 1.56 -8.06
N ILE A 92 7.25 2.04 -9.30
CA ILE A 92 7.13 3.47 -9.63
C ILE A 92 5.71 3.95 -9.34
N GLU A 93 4.68 3.27 -9.83
CA GLU A 93 3.27 3.63 -9.62
C GLU A 93 2.92 3.62 -8.13
N ALA A 94 3.40 2.65 -7.35
CA ALA A 94 3.16 2.61 -5.90
C ALA A 94 3.81 3.80 -5.16
N VAL A 95 5.00 4.23 -5.57
CA VAL A 95 5.64 5.43 -5.01
C VAL A 95 4.82 6.67 -5.34
N PHE A 96 4.37 6.86 -6.58
CA PHE A 96 3.59 8.03 -6.96
C PHE A 96 2.18 8.04 -6.36
N ALA A 97 1.45 6.92 -6.45
CA ALA A 97 0.09 6.80 -5.93
C ALA A 97 0.07 6.91 -4.39
N GLY A 98 0.98 6.21 -3.70
CA GLY A 98 1.12 6.30 -2.25
C GLY A 98 1.54 7.69 -1.78
N SER A 99 2.43 8.36 -2.54
CA SER A 99 2.88 9.72 -2.19
C SER A 99 1.79 10.77 -2.33
N ILE A 100 0.99 10.72 -3.40
CA ILE A 100 -0.02 11.74 -3.72
C ILE A 100 -1.31 11.52 -2.92
N VAL A 101 -1.82 10.28 -2.81
CA VAL A 101 -3.09 9.99 -2.12
C VAL A 101 -2.99 10.20 -0.61
N GLY A 102 -1.84 9.96 0.03
CA GLY A 102 -1.71 10.21 1.46
C GLY A 102 -1.45 11.67 1.84
N LEU A 103 -1.25 12.56 0.85
CA LEU A 103 -1.00 13.99 1.08
C LEU A 103 -2.26 14.85 0.95
N VAL A 104 -3.31 14.32 0.30
CA VAL A 104 -4.63 14.95 0.10
C VAL A 104 -5.66 14.41 1.07
#